data_AF-F6HF04-F1
#
_entry.id   AF-F6HF04-F1
#
_cell.length_a   1.000
_cell.length_b   1.000
_cell.length_c   1.000
_cell.angle_alpha   90.00
_cell.angle_beta   90.00
_cell.angle_gamma   90.00
#
_symmetry.space_group_name_H-M   'P 1'
#
loop_
_entity.id
_entity.type
_entity.pdbx_description
1 polymer ?
#
loop_
_entity_poly.entity_id
_entity_poly.type
_entity_poly.pdbx_seq_one_letter_code
_entity_poly.pdbx_strand_id
1 'polypeptide(L)'
;MGAESVMKFVVEKLKELLVLLENFGGYLVDEVDKVFPPDSRGEKLRHWIQVGAPFLILGLVLVVFYYCCCGCCRGRRGVKMMKAPGRDYRMARPPFESNPRGYFRGLRADRIHVR
;
A
#
# COMPACT_ATOMS: atom_id res chain seq x y z
N MET A 1 -10.32 -29.96 8.47
CA MET A 1 -9.18 -30.18 7.54
C MET A 1 -8.48 -28.84 7.35
N GLY A 2 -7.52 -28.42 8.20
CA GLY A 2 -7.40 -26.96 8.36
C GLY A 2 -6.10 -26.26 8.76
N ALA A 3 -5.00 -26.92 9.13
CA ALA A 3 -3.76 -26.17 9.42
C ALA A 3 -2.52 -27.01 9.16
N GLU A 4 -2.54 -28.27 9.57
CA GLU A 4 -1.38 -29.15 9.44
C GLU A 4 -1.03 -29.49 7.98
N SER A 5 -2.04 -29.64 7.11
CA SER A 5 -1.83 -29.84 5.67
C SER A 5 -1.26 -28.59 4.98
N VAL A 6 -1.72 -27.40 5.40
CA VAL A 6 -1.24 -26.13 4.85
C VAL A 6 0.19 -25.86 5.29
N MET A 7 0.54 -26.10 6.56
CA MET A 7 1.91 -25.93 7.04
C MET A 7 2.89 -26.88 6.35
N LYS A 8 2.50 -28.16 6.13
CA LYS A 8 3.33 -29.08 5.35
C LYS A 8 3.59 -28.59 3.93
N PHE A 9 2.55 -28.12 3.25
CA PHE A 9 2.68 -27.56 1.90
C PHE A 9 3.57 -26.31 1.85
N VAL A 10 3.43 -25.40 2.83
CA VAL A 10 4.27 -24.20 2.94
C VAL A 10 5.72 -24.56 3.21
N VAL A 11 5.99 -25.53 4.09
CA VAL A 11 7.35 -26.00 4.39
C VAL A 11 7.98 -26.68 3.19
N GLU A 12 7.25 -27.50 2.44
CA GLU A 12 7.76 -28.11 1.20
C GLU A 12 8.09 -27.05 0.14
N LYS A 13 7.22 -26.06 -0.05
CA LYS A 13 7.47 -24.95 -1.00
C LYS A 13 8.63 -24.06 -0.57
N LEU A 14 8.80 -23.84 0.74
CA LEU A 14 9.97 -23.13 1.27
C LEU A 14 11.26 -23.91 1.02
N LYS A 15 11.25 -25.23 1.19
CA LYS A 15 12.43 -26.07 0.89
C LYS A 15 12.80 -26.01 -0.59
N GLU A 16 11.83 -26.12 -1.49
CA GLU A 16 12.06 -25.95 -2.94
C GLU A 16 12.65 -24.58 -3.25
N LEU A 17 12.08 -23.51 -2.69
CA LEU A 17 12.59 -22.15 -2.86
C LEU A 17 14.00 -21.97 -2.29
N LEU A 18 14.32 -22.58 -1.15
CA LEU A 18 15.61 -22.45 -0.50
C LEU A 18 16.70 -23.15 -1.33
N VAL A 19 16.42 -24.34 -1.84
CA VAL A 19 17.33 -25.05 -2.77
C VAL A 19 17.52 -24.25 -4.06
N LEU A 20 16.45 -23.66 -4.59
CA LEU A 20 16.53 -22.81 -5.77
C LEU A 20 17.37 -21.55 -5.48
N LEU A 21 17.19 -20.94 -4.30
CA LEU A 21 17.97 -19.78 -3.85
C LEU A 21 19.45 -20.14 -3.59
N GLU A 22 19.77 -21.32 -3.09
CA GLU A 22 21.16 -21.80 -2.93
C GLU A 22 21.83 -22.00 -4.29
N ASN A 23 21.14 -22.64 -5.24
CA ASN A 23 21.65 -22.83 -6.60
C ASN A 23 21.85 -21.50 -7.34
N PHE A 24 20.91 -20.57 -7.20
CA PHE A 24 21.03 -19.21 -7.75
C PHE A 24 22.08 -18.38 -7.00
N GLY A 25 22.19 -18.56 -5.68
CA GLY A 25 23.15 -17.88 -4.84
C GLY A 25 24.57 -18.23 -5.22
N GLY A 26 24.87 -19.51 -5.45
CA GLY A 26 26.18 -19.95 -5.95
C GLY A 26 26.54 -19.33 -7.30
N TYR A 27 25.57 -19.28 -8.24
CA TYR A 27 25.76 -18.63 -9.54
C TYR A 27 25.96 -17.11 -9.43
N LEU A 28 25.18 -16.44 -8.57
CA LEU A 28 25.33 -15.00 -8.32
C LEU A 28 26.63 -14.68 -7.59
N VAL A 29 27.09 -15.54 -6.67
CA VAL A 29 28.38 -15.38 -6.00
C VAL A 29 29.53 -15.53 -6.99
N ASP A 30 29.49 -16.53 -7.86
CA ASP A 30 30.51 -16.73 -8.90
C ASP A 30 30.54 -15.56 -9.90
N GLU A 31 29.38 -15.06 -10.30
CA GLU A 31 29.28 -13.89 -11.19
C GLU A 31 29.70 -12.59 -10.49
N VAL A 32 29.35 -12.43 -9.21
CA VAL A 32 29.81 -11.30 -8.38
C VAL A 32 31.31 -11.39 -8.16
N ASP A 33 31.89 -12.58 -7.98
CA ASP A 33 33.33 -12.77 -7.84
C ASP A 33 34.07 -12.47 -9.16
N LYS A 34 33.47 -12.78 -10.32
CA LYS A 34 33.99 -12.35 -11.65
C LYS A 34 33.94 -10.84 -11.84
N VAL A 35 32.85 -10.20 -11.45
CA VAL A 35 32.68 -8.74 -11.59
C VAL A 35 33.46 -7.99 -10.51
N PHE A 36 33.71 -8.62 -9.35
CA PHE A 36 34.37 -8.02 -8.19
C PHE A 36 35.43 -8.97 -7.58
N PRO A 37 36.68 -8.92 -8.07
CA PRO A 37 37.77 -9.71 -7.50
C PRO A 37 37.96 -9.42 -6.00
N PRO A 38 38.13 -10.45 -5.15
CA PRO A 38 38.03 -10.35 -3.69
C PRO A 38 39.09 -9.45 -3.04
N ASP A 39 40.22 -9.24 -3.70
CA ASP A 39 41.40 -8.55 -3.13
C ASP A 39 41.31 -7.02 -3.10
N SER A 40 40.28 -6.40 -3.72
CA SER A 40 40.12 -4.93 -3.76
C SER A 40 38.84 -4.39 -3.12
N ARG A 41 38.16 -5.23 -2.32
CA ARG A 41 36.81 -4.99 -1.80
C ARG A 41 36.66 -3.75 -0.93
N GLY A 42 37.59 -3.47 0.00
CA GLY A 42 37.39 -2.43 1.02
C GLY A 42 37.20 -1.01 0.45
N GLU A 43 38.11 -0.58 -0.42
CA GLU A 43 38.13 0.80 -0.92
C GLU A 43 37.24 0.99 -2.16
N LYS A 44 37.20 -0.01 -3.06
CA LYS A 44 36.31 0.05 -4.23
C LYS A 44 34.84 -0.08 -3.84
N LEU A 45 34.46 -0.94 -2.89
CA LEU A 45 33.05 -1.02 -2.45
C LEU A 45 32.59 0.28 -1.82
N ARG A 46 33.44 0.97 -1.04
CA ARG A 46 33.09 2.29 -0.50
C ARG A 46 32.82 3.29 -1.62
N HIS A 47 33.66 3.31 -2.65
CA HIS A 47 33.45 4.18 -3.81
C HIS A 47 32.18 3.81 -4.60
N TRP A 48 31.96 2.52 -4.87
CA TRP A 48 30.78 2.03 -5.59
C TRP A 48 29.48 2.19 -4.80
N ILE A 49 29.50 2.00 -3.48
CA ILE A 49 28.38 2.30 -2.59
C ILE A 49 28.15 3.81 -2.54
N GLN A 50 29.19 4.63 -2.55
CA GLN A 50 29.04 6.09 -2.58
C GLN A 50 28.42 6.58 -3.90
N VAL A 51 28.76 5.94 -5.03
CA VAL A 51 28.15 6.21 -6.34
C VAL A 51 26.74 5.60 -6.45
N GLY A 52 26.50 4.42 -5.88
CA GLY A 52 25.23 3.70 -5.91
C GLY A 52 24.20 4.21 -4.89
N ALA A 53 24.66 4.75 -3.76
CA ALA A 53 23.85 5.30 -2.68
C ALA A 53 22.82 6.33 -3.15
N PRO A 54 23.15 7.35 -3.98
CA PRO A 54 22.14 8.29 -4.46
C PRO A 54 21.04 7.61 -5.27
N PHE A 55 21.36 6.57 -6.06
CA PHE A 55 20.35 5.82 -6.81
C PHE A 55 19.46 4.96 -5.90
N LEU A 56 20.05 4.32 -4.88
CA LEU A 56 19.31 3.56 -3.87
C LEU A 56 18.41 4.48 -3.04
N ILE A 57 18.93 5.62 -2.59
CA ILE A 57 18.18 6.64 -1.85
C ILE A 57 17.04 7.18 -2.73
N LEU A 58 17.31 7.51 -4.00
CA LEU A 58 16.29 7.98 -4.93
C LEU A 58 15.19 6.94 -5.14
N GLY A 59 15.56 5.68 -5.37
CA GLY A 59 14.60 4.58 -5.48
C GLY A 59 13.73 4.45 -4.23
N LEU A 60 14.35 4.51 -3.04
CA LEU A 60 13.64 4.42 -1.77
C LEU A 60 12.70 5.61 -1.54
N VAL A 61 13.13 6.83 -1.87
CA VAL A 61 12.29 8.04 -1.81
C VAL A 61 11.11 7.94 -2.77
N LEU A 62 11.32 7.52 -4.01
CA LEU A 62 10.24 7.32 -5.00
C LEU A 62 9.25 6.26 -4.55
N VAL A 63 9.73 5.17 -3.96
CA VAL A 63 8.90 4.09 -3.41
C VAL A 63 8.06 4.61 -2.24
N VAL A 64 8.68 5.32 -1.28
CA VAL A 64 7.97 5.93 -0.16
C VAL A 64 6.96 6.97 -0.65
N PHE A 65 7.33 7.81 -1.62
CA PHE A 65 6.44 8.78 -2.23
C PHE A 65 5.26 8.11 -2.93
N TYR A 66 5.50 7.03 -3.68
CA TYR A 66 4.45 6.25 -4.31
C TYR A 66 3.49 5.64 -3.27
N TYR A 67 4.01 5.00 -2.23
CA TYR A 67 3.15 4.43 -1.18
C TYR A 67 2.43 5.48 -0.33
N CYS A 68 3.07 6.62 -0.06
CA CYS A 68 2.48 7.73 0.69
C CYS A 68 1.42 8.46 -0.15
N CYS A 69 1.72 8.83 -1.39
CA CYS A 69 0.78 9.50 -2.28
C CYS A 69 -0.37 8.59 -2.70
N CYS A 70 -0.13 7.30 -2.96
CA CYS A 70 -1.22 6.36 -3.23
C CYS A 70 -1.99 5.96 -1.96
N GLY A 71 -1.37 5.97 -0.78
CA GLY A 71 -2.02 5.69 0.50
C GLY A 71 -2.93 6.82 0.98
N CYS A 72 -2.45 8.08 0.91
CA CYS A 72 -3.20 9.26 1.35
C CYS A 72 -4.31 9.67 0.37
N CYS A 73 -4.15 9.43 -0.94
CA CYS A 73 -5.16 9.79 -1.95
C CYS A 73 -6.30 8.76 -2.09
N ARG A 74 -6.14 7.53 -1.57
CA ARG A 74 -7.21 6.51 -1.58
C ARG A 74 -8.36 6.82 -0.61
N GLY A 75 -8.20 7.83 0.27
CA GLY A 75 -9.18 8.22 1.29
C GLY A 75 -10.22 9.27 0.88
N ARG A 76 -10.08 9.94 -0.28
CA ARG A 76 -11.15 10.81 -0.80
C ARG A 76 -12.11 10.00 -1.66
N ARG A 77 -12.86 9.07 -1.04
CA ARG A 77 -14.16 8.70 -1.61
C ARG A 77 -14.96 10.00 -1.62
N GLY A 78 -15.10 10.62 -2.80
CA GLY A 78 -15.94 11.79 -2.97
C GLY A 78 -17.25 11.53 -2.25
N VAL A 79 -17.58 12.39 -1.27
CA VAL A 79 -18.76 12.20 -0.43
C VAL A 79 -19.94 12.04 -1.37
N LYS A 80 -20.56 10.88 -1.37
CA LYS A 80 -21.63 10.56 -2.32
C LYS A 80 -22.75 11.57 -2.09
N MET A 81 -22.96 12.46 -3.06
CA MET A 81 -24.02 13.45 -2.99
C MET A 81 -25.33 12.82 -3.45
N MET A 82 -26.45 13.29 -2.92
CA MET A 82 -27.79 12.88 -3.35
C MET A 82 -28.78 14.04 -3.30
N LYS A 83 -29.87 13.96 -4.06
CA LYS A 83 -30.97 14.93 -3.97
C LYS A 83 -31.65 14.79 -2.61
N ALA A 84 -31.84 15.90 -1.91
CA ALA A 84 -32.44 15.91 -0.58
C ALA A 84 -33.95 15.58 -0.67
N PRO A 85 -34.46 14.55 0.03
CA PRO A 85 -35.90 14.25 -0.02
C PRO A 85 -36.71 15.40 0.57
N GLY A 86 -37.66 15.96 -0.19
CA GLY A 86 -38.51 17.06 0.26
C GLY A 86 -37.86 18.45 0.27
N ARG A 87 -36.67 18.62 -0.34
CA ARG A 87 -36.02 19.92 -0.59
C ARG A 87 -35.38 19.93 -1.97
N ASP A 88 -35.21 21.10 -2.57
CA ASP A 88 -34.61 21.23 -3.90
C ASP A 88 -33.12 21.61 -3.85
N TYR A 89 -32.31 20.83 -3.12
CA TYR A 89 -30.86 20.92 -3.15
C TYR A 89 -30.20 19.54 -3.01
N ARG A 90 -28.89 19.48 -3.21
CA ARG A 90 -28.09 18.26 -3.03
C ARG A 90 -27.40 18.25 -1.66
N MET A 91 -27.43 17.12 -0.98
CA MET A 91 -26.77 16.93 0.30
C MET A 91 -25.88 15.69 0.31
N ALA A 92 -24.95 15.64 1.26
CA ALA A 92 -24.14 14.46 1.53
C ALA A 92 -25.06 13.29 1.93
N ARG A 93 -24.88 12.14 1.29
CA ARG A 93 -25.63 10.91 1.59
C ARG A 93 -25.28 10.28 2.95
N PRO A 94 -24.00 10.24 3.41
CA PRO A 94 -23.65 9.63 4.69
C PRO A 94 -24.40 10.17 5.92
N PRO A 95 -24.55 11.49 6.14
CA PRO A 95 -25.29 12.01 7.30
C PRO A 95 -26.80 11.71 7.25
N PHE A 96 -27.36 11.48 6.06
CA PHE A 96 -28.75 11.04 5.93
C PHE A 96 -28.91 9.56 6.26
N GLU A 97 -28.01 8.71 5.75
CA GLU A 97 -28.04 7.27 6.03
C GLU A 97 -27.78 6.97 7.52
N SER A 98 -26.98 7.80 8.20
CA SER A 98 -26.74 7.65 9.64
C SER A 98 -27.94 8.03 10.51
N ASN A 99 -28.74 9.02 10.11
CA ASN A 99 -29.92 9.44 10.88
C ASN A 99 -31.08 9.98 9.99
N PRO A 100 -31.84 9.10 9.33
CA PRO A 100 -32.94 9.53 8.47
C PRO A 100 -34.09 10.15 9.29
N ARG A 101 -34.32 9.66 10.51
CA ARG A 101 -35.38 10.19 11.40
C ARG A 101 -35.13 11.64 11.79
N GLY A 102 -33.88 12.00 12.08
CA GLY A 102 -33.47 13.36 12.40
C GLY A 102 -33.72 14.33 11.25
N TYR A 103 -33.36 13.93 10.03
CA TYR A 103 -33.61 14.71 8.82
C TYR A 103 -35.11 15.02 8.63
N PHE A 104 -35.97 14.00 8.72
CA PHE A 104 -37.42 14.20 8.58
C PHE A 104 -38.06 14.95 9.76
N ARG A 105 -37.47 14.87 10.97
CA ARG A 105 -37.93 15.67 12.11
C ARG A 105 -37.67 17.16 11.88
N GLY A 106 -36.46 17.52 11.42
CA GLY A 106 -36.12 18.89 11.05
C GLY A 106 -37.01 19.43 9.92
N LEU A 107 -37.28 18.61 8.89
CA LEU A 107 -38.23 18.96 7.83
C LEU A 107 -39.64 19.30 8.32
N ARG A 108 -40.13 18.66 9.39
CA ARG A 108 -41.45 18.96 9.95
C ARG A 108 -41.42 20.21 10.83
N ALA A 109 -40.35 20.39 11.61
CA ALA A 109 -40.16 21.59 12.42
C ALA A 109 -40.09 22.86 11.53
N ASP A 110 -39.30 22.82 10.46
CA ASP A 110 -39.18 23.92 9.51
C ASP A 110 -40.51 24.25 8.84
N ARG A 111 -41.33 23.23 8.52
CA ARG A 111 -42.68 23.45 7.95
C ARG A 111 -43.67 24.07 8.93
N ILE A 112 -43.47 23.94 10.24
CA ILE A 112 -44.35 24.54 11.26
C ILE A 112 -44.02 26.02 11.47
N HIS A 113 -42.77 26.45 11.24
CA HIS A 113 -42.34 27.85 11.42
C HIS A 113 -42.56 28.75 10.20
N VAL A 114 -42.96 28.20 9.05
CA VAL A 114 -43.23 28.95 7.81
C VAL A 114 -44.75 29.17 7.61
N ARG A 115 -45.57 28.86 8.62
CA ARG A 115 -47.03 29.00 8.56
C ARG A 115 -47.53 30.11 9.48
#